data_AF-A0AAW3NK90-F1
#
_entry.id   AF-A0AAW3NK90-F1
#
_cell.length_a   1.000
_cell.length_b   1.000
_cell.length_c   1.000
_cell.angle_alpha   90.00
_cell.angle_beta   90.00
_cell.angle_gamma   90.00
#
_symmetry.space_group_name_H-M   'P 1'
#
loop_
_entity.id
_entity.type
_entity.pdbx_description
1 polymer ?
#
loop_
_entity_poly.entity_id
_entity_poly.type
_entity_poly.pdbx_seq_one_letter_code
_entity_poly.pdbx_strand_id
1 'polypeptide(L)' 'AIGHRKADGKLDRNWLKGALGDAIHAVLCGAGHNLRMILRKLRLFYALILAALLCFKTAVPSAA' A
#
# COMPACT_ATOMS: atom_id res chain seq x y z
N ALA A 1 -3.97 19.19 -14.39
CA ALA A 1 -4.09 17.87 -13.73
C ALA A 1 -3.21 17.67 -12.48
N ILE A 2 -2.42 18.66 -12.02
CA ILE A 2 -1.54 18.52 -10.83
C ILE A 2 -2.32 18.55 -9.50
N GLY A 3 -3.47 19.23 -9.45
CA GLY A 3 -4.27 19.38 -8.21
C GLY A 3 -4.80 18.07 -7.64
N HIS A 4 -5.19 17.10 -8.48
CA HIS A 4 -5.70 15.81 -8.04
C HIS A 4 -4.66 15.02 -7.24
N ARG A 5 -3.42 14.99 -7.73
CA ARG A 5 -2.32 14.27 -7.08
C ARG A 5 -1.95 14.89 -5.72
N LYS A 6 -2.15 16.20 -5.54
CA LYS A 6 -1.99 16.87 -4.24
C LYS A 6 -3.07 16.42 -3.23
N ALA A 7 -4.33 16.36 -3.66
CA ALA A 7 -5.45 15.94 -2.82
C ALA A 7 -5.30 14.45 -2.39
N ASP A 8 -5.00 13.56 -3.34
CA ASP A 8 -4.84 12.11 -3.09
C ASP A 8 -3.59 11.79 -2.25
N GLY A 9 -2.59 12.67 -2.33
CA GLY A 9 -1.38 12.63 -1.53
C GLY A 9 -1.56 13.03 -0.07
N LYS A 10 -2.68 13.67 0.31
CA LYS A 10 -2.79 14.37 1.61
C LYS A 10 -1.71 15.45 1.79
N LEU A 11 -1.25 16.06 0.70
CA LEU A 11 -0.30 17.19 0.73
C LEU A 11 -0.92 18.45 1.37
N ASP A 12 -2.25 18.48 1.50
CA ASP A 12 -3.02 19.59 2.07
C ASP A 12 -3.00 19.65 3.60
N ARG A 13 -2.44 18.62 4.27
CA ARG A 13 -2.35 18.56 5.73
C ARG A 13 -0.89 18.61 6.19
N ASN A 14 -0.16 19.65 5.80
CA ASN A 14 1.17 19.86 6.33
C ASN A 14 1.10 20.52 7.72
N TRP A 15 1.55 19.80 8.76
CA TRP A 15 1.68 20.33 10.13
C TRP A 15 3.07 20.93 10.41
N LEU A 16 4.02 20.77 9.48
CA LEU A 16 5.37 21.34 9.55
C LEU A 16 5.37 22.74 8.91
N LYS A 17 5.85 23.74 9.64
CA LYS A 17 5.85 25.14 9.17
C LYS A 17 6.99 25.39 8.18
N GLY A 18 6.68 26.15 7.11
CA GLY A 18 7.65 26.69 6.17
C GLY A 18 8.04 25.74 5.03
N ALA A 19 8.81 26.27 4.08
CA ALA A 19 9.16 25.58 2.82
C ALA A 19 9.90 24.25 3.02
N LEU A 20 10.71 24.13 4.09
CA LEU A 20 11.36 22.88 4.46
C LEU A 20 10.33 21.82 4.89
N GLY A 21 9.33 22.22 5.68
CA GLY A 21 8.23 21.36 6.08
C GLY A 21 7.42 20.86 4.90
N ASP A 22 7.11 21.75 3.95
CA ASP A 22 6.39 21.40 2.72
C ASP A 22 7.17 20.39 1.87
N ALA A 23 8.49 20.58 1.74
CA ALA A 23 9.36 19.67 1.00
C ALA A 23 9.39 18.27 1.65
N ILE A 24 9.56 18.20 2.98
CA ILE A 24 9.56 16.94 3.73
C ILE A 24 8.21 16.23 3.60
N HIS A 25 7.11 16.97 3.74
CA HIS A 25 5.76 16.42 3.62
C HIS A 25 5.49 15.87 2.22
N ALA A 26 5.97 16.55 1.17
CA ALA A 26 5.85 16.07 -0.21
C ALA A 26 6.63 14.77 -0.46
N VAL A 27 7.86 14.67 0.05
CA VAL A 27 8.66 13.44 -0.06
C VAL A 27 7.98 12.29 0.69
N LEU A 28 7.55 12.53 1.93
CA LEU A 28 6.91 11.50 2.76
C LEU A 28 5.56 11.04 2.18
N CYS A 29 4.77 11.97 1.65
CA CYS A 29 3.56 11.69 0.90
C CYS A 29 3.83 10.76 -0.29
N GLY A 30 4.84 11.09 -1.11
CA GLY A 30 5.27 10.29 -2.25
C GLY A 30 5.75 8.91 -1.83
N ALA A 31 6.61 8.82 -0.82
CA ALA A 31 7.08 7.55 -0.26
C ALA A 31 5.91 6.69 0.24
N GLY A 32 5.00 7.27 1.02
CA GLY A 32 3.81 6.58 1.52
C GLY A 32 2.87 6.10 0.42
N HIS A 33 2.78 6.81 -0.71
CA HIS A 33 2.03 6.33 -1.88
C HIS A 33 2.68 5.07 -2.50
N ASN A 34 4.00 5.08 -2.68
CA ASN A 34 4.74 3.92 -3.19
C ASN A 34 4.62 2.71 -2.26
N LEU A 35 4.80 2.91 -0.95
CA LEU A 35 4.63 1.85 0.06
C LEU A 35 3.22 1.25 0.03
N ARG A 36 2.16 2.08 -0.10
CA ARG A 36 0.79 1.58 -0.23
C ARG A 36 0.59 0.70 -1.46
N MET A 37 1.25 1.01 -2.59
CA MET A 37 1.18 0.16 -3.78
C MET A 37 1.87 -1.18 -3.57
N ILE A 38 3.07 -1.18 -2.96
CA ILE A 38 3.81 -2.41 -2.64
C ILE A 38 2.99 -3.30 -1.70
N LEU A 39 2.46 -2.73 -0.61
CA LEU A 39 1.66 -3.47 0.37
C LEU A 39 0.37 -4.04 -0.24
N ARG A 40 -0.25 -3.35 -1.20
CA ARG A 40 -1.42 -3.88 -1.94
C ARG A 40 -1.06 -5.12 -2.77
N LYS A 41 0.05 -5.07 -3.50
CA LYS A 41 0.54 -6.22 -4.28
C LYS A 41 0.91 -7.38 -3.36
N LEU A 42 1.60 -7.09 -2.26
CA LEU A 42 2.00 -8.08 -1.28
C LEU A 42 0.79 -8.76 -0.62
N ARG A 43 -0.23 -7.99 -0.24
CA ARG A 43 -1.51 -8.54 0.27
C ARG A 43 -2.17 -9.50 -0.72
N LEU A 44 -2.23 -9.13 -2.00
CA LEU A 44 -2.81 -10.01 -3.03
C LEU A 44 -1.99 -11.29 -3.18
N PHE A 45 -0.66 -11.18 -3.20
CA PHE A 45 0.23 -12.32 -3.28
C PHE A 45 0.04 -13.29 -2.10
N TYR A 46 0.00 -12.78 -0.87
CA TYR A 46 -0.27 -13.62 0.32
C TYR A 46 -1.66 -14.26 0.26
N ALA A 47 -2.68 -13.54 -0.21
CA ALA A 47 -4.02 -14.12 -0.38
C ALA A 47 -4.04 -15.27 -1.39
N LEU A 48 -3.29 -15.15 -2.50
CA LEU A 48 -3.15 -16.22 -3.50
C LEU A 48 -2.41 -17.43 -2.92
N ILE A 49 -1.32 -17.22 -2.18
CA ILE A 49 -0.60 -18.30 -1.50
C ILE A 49 -1.53 -19.01 -0.50
N LEU A 50 -2.24 -18.25 0.32
CA LEU A 50 -3.16 -18.83 1.31
C LEU A 50 -4.27 -19.63 0.64
N ALA A 51 -4.88 -19.10 -0.43
CA ALA A 51 -5.90 -19.80 -1.20
C ALA A 51 -5.36 -21.09 -1.83
N ALA A 52 -4.14 -21.06 -2.39
CA ALA A 52 -3.48 -22.24 -2.91
C ALA A 52 -3.25 -23.29 -1.83
N LEU A 53 -2.68 -22.91 -0.67
CA LEU A 53 -2.43 -23.81 0.45
C LEU A 53 -3.73 -24.44 0.99
N LEU A 54 -4.80 -23.65 1.12
CA LEU A 54 -6.11 -24.15 1.52
C LEU A 54 -6.68 -25.13 0.49
N CYS A 55 -6.60 -24.80 -0.79
CA CYS A 55 -7.02 -25.67 -1.89
C CYS A 55 -6.24 -26.99 -1.90
N PHE A 56 -4.91 -26.94 -1.74
CA PHE A 56 -4.07 -28.14 -1.62
C PHE A 56 -4.48 -29.00 -0.41
N LYS A 57 -4.80 -28.38 0.73
CA LYS A 57 -5.23 -29.12 1.93
C LYS A 57 -6.60 -29.77 1.77
N THR A 58 -7.49 -29.20 0.96
CA THR A 58 -8.77 -29.84 0.61
C THR A 58 -8.66 -30.89 -0.49
N ALA A 59 -7.66 -30.77 -1.36
CA ALA A 59 -7.44 -31.68 -2.49
C ALA A 59 -6.70 -32.97 -2.10
N VAL A 60 -5.93 -32.95 -1.00
CA VAL A 60 -5.46 -34.18 -0.37
C VAL A 60 -6.65 -34.81 0.34
N PRO A 61 -7.19 -35.95 -0.14
CA PRO A 61 -8.22 -36.66 0.61
C PRO A 61 -7.59 -37.01 1.96
N SER A 62 -8.32 -36.72 3.04
CA SER A 62 -7.99 -37.24 4.35
C SER A 62 -7.89 -38.76 4.20
N ALA A 63 -6.67 -39.28 4.17
CA ALA A 63 -6.41 -40.71 4.19
C ALA A 63 -6.89 -41.21 5.56
N ALA A 64 -8.15 -41.64 5.59
CA ALA A 64 -8.75 -42.42 6.65
C ALA A 64 -8.79 -43.88 6.17
#